data_AF-A0A924JHN0-F1
#
_entry.id   AF-A0A924JHN0-F1
#
_cell.length_a   1.000
_cell.length_b   1.000
_cell.length_c   1.000
_cell.angle_alpha   90.00
_cell.angle_beta   90.00
_cell.angle_gamma   90.00
#
_symmetry.space_group_name_H-M   'P 1'
#
loop_
_entity.id
_entity.type
_entity.pdbx_description
1 polymer ?
#
loop_
_entity_poly.entity_id
_entity_poly.type
_entity_poly.pdbx_seq_one_letter_code
_entity_poly.pdbx_strand_id
1 'polypeptide(L)' 'ALLAGLWGIDAATVEEANSHRTYQVGAVTTAGLSEQQRIADAFFAEGLIPVKVDAAAAKIWAPK' A
#
# COMPACT_ATOMS: atom_id res chain seq x y z
N ALA A 1 9.40 13.06 -16.99
CA ALA A 1 8.87 13.34 -18.34
C ALA A 1 7.71 12.42 -18.85
N LEU A 2 7.86 11.09 -19.03
CA LEU A 2 6.86 10.24 -19.75
C LEU A 2 5.41 10.37 -19.22
N LEU A 3 5.25 10.47 -17.89
CA LEU A 3 3.94 10.51 -17.23
C LEU A 3 3.30 11.91 -17.22
N ALA A 4 4.07 12.97 -17.49
CA ALA A 4 3.60 14.37 -17.42
C ALA A 4 2.44 14.63 -18.40
N GLY A 5 2.59 14.23 -19.66
CA GLY A 5 1.54 14.38 -20.68
C GLY A 5 0.32 13.50 -20.42
N LEU A 6 0.53 12.31 -19.83
CA LEU A 6 -0.57 11.40 -19.49
C LEU A 6 -1.44 11.95 -18.34
N TRP A 7 -0.82 12.61 -17.36
CA TRP A 7 -1.51 13.10 -16.17
C TRP A 7 -1.90 14.58 -16.23
N GLY A 8 -1.40 15.32 -17.21
CA GLY A 8 -1.61 16.78 -17.27
C GLY A 8 -0.89 17.53 -16.16
N ILE A 9 0.22 17.00 -15.65
CA ILE A 9 1.06 17.57 -14.59
C ILE A 9 2.40 17.95 -15.22
N ASP A 10 3.02 19.05 -14.78
CA ASP A 10 4.33 19.46 -15.32
C ASP A 10 5.44 18.44 -15.00
N ALA A 11 6.48 18.42 -15.84
CA ALA A 11 7.52 17.41 -15.76
C ALA A 11 8.32 17.45 -14.45
N ALA A 12 8.56 18.64 -13.90
CA ALA A 12 9.35 18.80 -12.67
C ALA A 12 8.58 18.25 -11.46
N THR A 13 7.28 18.55 -11.35
CA THR A 13 6.41 17.98 -10.31
C THR A 13 6.33 16.45 -10.40
N VAL A 14 6.23 15.89 -11.62
CA VAL A 14 6.21 14.43 -11.83
C VAL A 14 7.54 13.80 -11.42
N GLU A 15 8.66 14.44 -11.70
CA GLU A 15 10.00 13.94 -11.34
C GLU A 15 10.20 13.93 -9.83
N GLU A 16 9.80 14.98 -9.13
CA GLU A 16 9.82 15.03 -7.67
C GLU A 16 8.91 13.96 -7.06
N ALA A 17 7.67 13.83 -7.54
CA ALA A 17 6.75 12.81 -7.03
C ALA A 17 7.30 11.39 -7.25
N ASN A 18 8.05 11.16 -8.33
CA ASN A 18 8.67 9.87 -8.61
C ASN A 18 9.90 9.60 -7.74
N SER A 19 10.63 10.63 -7.32
CA SER A 19 11.80 10.47 -6.44
C SER A 19 11.40 9.92 -5.06
N HIS A 20 10.18 10.21 -4.60
CA HIS A 20 9.62 9.73 -3.33
C HIS A 20 9.03 8.31 -3.42
N ARG A 21 8.96 7.69 -4.61
CA ARG A 21 8.37 6.36 -4.76
C ARG A 21 9.31 5.28 -4.25
N THR A 22 8.84 4.53 -3.28
CA THR A 22 9.54 3.35 -2.72
C THR A 22 8.67 2.10 -2.91
N TYR A 23 8.35 1.78 -4.16
CA TYR A 23 7.55 0.58 -4.49
C TYR A 23 8.40 -0.46 -5.19
N GLN A 24 8.88 -1.45 -4.44
CA GLN A 24 9.29 -2.72 -5.03
C GLN A 24 8.13 -3.70 -4.86
N VAL A 25 7.53 -4.13 -5.98
CA VAL A 25 6.48 -5.15 -5.93
C VAL A 25 7.16 -6.48 -5.59
N GLY A 26 6.81 -7.02 -4.42
CA GLY A 26 7.30 -8.32 -3.94
C GLY A 26 6.15 -9.30 -3.68
N ALA A 27 6.50 -10.55 -3.45
CA ALA A 27 5.52 -11.55 -3.04
C ALA A 27 4.93 -11.20 -1.67
N VAL A 28 3.60 -11.33 -1.54
CA VAL A 28 2.93 -11.20 -0.24
C VAL A 28 3.27 -12.43 0.61
N THR A 29 3.71 -12.22 1.84
CA THR A 29 3.96 -13.27 2.82
C THR A 29 3.12 -13.02 4.07
N THR A 30 2.82 -14.06 4.83
CA THR A 30 2.08 -13.91 6.10
C THR A 30 2.80 -12.96 7.06
N ALA A 31 4.13 -13.07 7.17
CA ALA A 31 4.93 -12.15 7.97
C ALA A 31 4.87 -10.70 7.45
N GLY A 32 4.80 -10.54 6.13
CA GLY A 32 4.64 -9.24 5.47
C GLY A 32 3.31 -8.54 5.76
N LEU A 33 2.30 -9.26 6.25
CA LEU A 33 1.00 -8.69 6.65
C LEU A 33 1.00 -8.08 8.07
N SER A 34 2.13 -8.15 8.80
CA SER A 34 2.21 -7.63 10.18
C SER A 34 2.01 -6.12 10.29
N GLU A 35 2.39 -5.35 9.26
CA GLU A 35 2.12 -3.91 9.20
C GLU A 35 0.62 -3.63 9.02
N GLN A 36 -0.02 -4.38 8.13
CA GLN A 36 -1.46 -4.29 7.89
C GLN A 36 -2.27 -4.63 9.14
N GLN A 37 -1.82 -5.60 9.95
CA GLN A 37 -2.44 -5.87 11.24
C GLN A 37 -2.32 -4.68 12.19
N ARG A 38 -1.13 -4.06 12.32
CA ARG A 38 -0.92 -2.89 13.17
C ARG A 38 -1.81 -1.71 12.76
N ILE A 39 -1.97 -1.48 11.46
CA ILE A 39 -2.88 -0.46 10.93
C ILE A 39 -4.34 -0.80 11.28
N ALA A 40 -4.76 -2.05 11.06
CA ALA A 40 -6.12 -2.49 11.40
C ALA A 40 -6.44 -2.33 12.89
N ASP A 41 -5.50 -2.67 13.77
CA ASP A 41 -5.64 -2.53 15.22
C ASP A 41 -5.79 -1.05 15.62
N ALA A 42 -4.98 -0.16 15.06
CA ALA A 42 -5.08 1.29 15.30
C ALA A 42 -6.43 1.83 14.84
N PHE A 43 -6.89 1.44 13.65
CA PHE A 43 -8.18 1.90 13.12
C PHE A 43 -9.36 1.40 13.97
N PHE A 44 -9.28 0.18 14.50
CA PHE A 44 -10.31 -0.34 15.40
C PHE A 44 -10.28 0.39 16.76
N ALA A 45 -9.09 0.63 17.32
CA ALA A 45 -8.92 1.34 18.59
C ALA A 45 -9.49 2.77 18.53
N GLU A 46 -9.30 3.46 17.41
CA GLU A 46 -9.83 4.81 17.17
C GLU A 46 -11.28 4.83 16.66
N GLY A 47 -11.94 3.66 16.56
CA GLY A 47 -13.33 3.56 16.11
C GLY A 47 -13.57 3.90 14.63
N LEU A 48 -12.51 3.93 13.82
CA LEU A 48 -12.57 4.21 12.38
C LEU A 48 -13.10 3.01 11.58
N ILE A 49 -13.00 1.80 12.13
CA ILE A 49 -13.62 0.59 11.59
C ILE A 49 -14.50 -0.08 12.64
N PRO A 50 -15.67 -0.63 12.24
CA PRO A 50 -16.67 -1.11 13.18
C PRO A 50 -16.35 -2.49 13.77
N VAL A 51 -15.40 -3.22 13.19
CA VAL A 51 -15.06 -4.60 13.58
C VAL A 51 -13.55 -4.80 13.56
N LYS A 52 -13.06 -5.70 14.43
CA LYS A 52 -11.67 -6.15 14.38
C LYS A 52 -11.41 -6.89 13.08
N VAL A 53 -10.27 -6.59 12.46
CA VAL A 53 -9.80 -7.25 11.25
C VAL A 53 -8.59 -8.11 11.59
N ASP A 54 -8.62 -9.37 11.15
CA ASP A 54 -7.45 -10.23 11.11
C ASP A 54 -6.83 -10.15 9.71
N ALA A 55 -5.71 -9.42 9.58
CA ALA A 55 -5.01 -9.25 8.32
C ALA A 55 -4.39 -10.56 7.82
N ALA A 56 -4.01 -11.48 8.71
CA ALA A 56 -3.41 -12.76 8.35
C ALA A 56 -4.44 -13.75 7.76
N ALA A 57 -5.73 -13.52 7.97
CA ALA A 57 -6.81 -14.29 7.36
C ALA A 57 -6.96 -14.04 5.85
N ALA A 58 -6.29 -13.02 5.30
CA ALA A 58 -6.30 -12.76 3.87
C ALA A 58 -5.65 -13.90 3.07
N LYS A 59 -6.35 -14.39 2.04
CA LYS A 59 -5.80 -15.43 1.15
C LYS A 59 -4.64 -14.87 0.34
N ILE A 60 -3.44 -15.39 0.58
CA ILE A 60 -2.25 -15.07 -0.21
C ILE A 60 -2.32 -15.82 -1.54
N TRP A 61 -2.22 -15.07 -2.64
CA TRP A 61 -2.12 -15.64 -3.98
C TRP A 61 -0.71 -16.16 -4.24
N ALA A 62 -0.60 -17.34 -4.86
CA ALA A 62 0.63 -17.89 -5.37
C ALA A 62 0.46 -18.28 -6.85
N PRO A 63 1.43 -17.98 -7.73
CA PRO A 63 1.42 -18.48 -9.10
C PRO A 63 1.53 -20.01 -9.11
N LYS A 64 0.93 -20.65 -10.12
CA LYS A 64 1.06 -22.08 -10.39
C LYS A 64 2.35 -22.38 -11.14
#